data_AF-A0A3N5TT34-F1
#
_entry.id   AF-A0A3N5TT34-F1
#
_cell.length_a   1.000
_cell.length_b   1.000
_cell.length_c   1.000
_cell.angle_alpha   90.00
_cell.angle_beta   90.00
_cell.angle_gamma   90.00
#
_symmetry.space_group_name_H-M   'P 1'
#
loop_
_entity.id
_entity.type
_entity.pdbx_description
1 polymer ?
#
loop_
_entity_poly.entity_id
_entity_poly.type
_entity_poly.pdbx_seq_one_letter_code
_entity_poly.pdbx_strand_id
1 'polypeptide(L)'
;MPPTDSASHRRNCSSPVPSACACIAAFLIVTFLATFSCTVHAQLVPAGETQGAAAIPLTADEREWLARHRDIRLGVDVARPPFEHVDEKGAYTGISAEFIAAAAKRLGIAVVPQTGMQWTEAMEKVKVGDIDVIPKVTPSAAREKFLIFTKPYTTYPSVIVTRKDRLAGGLGDLRGLKVGVNKGQIIESNLERDHPELSLVPYPDIEAGLRALATGECDAFIDNLGAVAYAIETVGLANLRIAASTPYTHDLAIGVRKDWPLLASALDKALDSITDQERSEIKNRWLAFKYEAGINWRIVGPIGATLLAIIAFVLMWNRRLGRAIRERERSERKIKAMSQAVDDALVMIDGRGKVLFWNQAAENLFGYTVAEAMGKDFHEMAVPAEARERAQAEMRRFAATGQGLLFGATRETTAINRTGETFPVEVNLSPFQVDDEWFAVVTVRDITERKKAEDALKEYVADLERFNRLVIGREERMIQLKGEINGLTEKLGGEKKYKIV
;
A
#
# COMPACT_ATOMS: atom_id res chain seq x y z
N MET A 1 -45.38 28.54 38.65
CA MET A 1 -45.49 29.47 37.50
C MET A 1 -44.19 29.38 36.71
N PRO A 2 -44.29 29.23 35.37
CA PRO A 2 -43.22 28.81 34.43
C PRO A 2 -42.47 30.04 33.87
N PRO A 3 -41.58 29.98 32.85
CA PRO A 3 -41.83 29.55 31.44
C PRO A 3 -40.81 28.50 30.90
N THR A 4 -41.12 27.54 29.99
CA THR A 4 -41.29 27.61 28.50
C THR A 4 -40.06 28.18 27.76
N ASP A 5 -39.57 27.76 26.60
CA ASP A 5 -40.03 26.87 25.53
C ASP A 5 -38.91 26.67 24.48
N SER A 6 -39.10 25.73 23.54
CA SER A 6 -38.56 25.68 22.16
C SER A 6 -37.03 25.51 21.95
N ALA A 7 -36.53 24.42 21.37
CA ALA A 7 -36.64 23.93 19.98
C ALA A 7 -35.66 24.58 18.96
N SER A 8 -35.01 23.69 18.21
CA SER A 8 -34.29 23.87 16.93
C SER A 8 -32.82 24.35 16.98
N HIS A 9 -31.87 23.49 16.57
CA HIS A 9 -31.48 23.40 15.16
C HIS A 9 -30.54 22.20 14.87
N ARG A 10 -30.81 21.59 13.72
CA ARG A 10 -30.06 20.51 13.05
C ARG A 10 -28.66 20.98 12.64
N ARG A 11 -27.68 20.05 12.67
CA ARG A 11 -26.79 19.71 11.53
C ARG A 11 -25.88 18.53 11.92
N ASN A 12 -26.36 17.30 11.68
CA ASN A 12 -25.49 16.13 11.54
C ASN A 12 -24.94 16.13 10.12
N CYS A 13 -23.69 16.56 9.95
CA CYS A 13 -22.89 16.24 8.78
C CYS A 13 -22.22 14.88 9.03
N SER A 14 -22.86 13.79 8.61
CA SER A 14 -22.19 12.50 8.43
C SER A 14 -21.83 12.33 6.96
N SER A 15 -20.62 12.75 6.61
CA SER A 15 -19.95 12.33 5.38
C SER A 15 -19.76 10.80 5.39
N PRO A 16 -19.85 10.12 4.24
CA PRO A 16 -19.57 8.70 4.18
C PRO A 16 -18.07 8.48 4.39
N VAL A 17 -17.73 7.80 5.49
CA VAL A 17 -16.36 7.36 5.77
C VAL A 17 -15.93 6.41 4.64
N PRO A 18 -14.88 6.71 3.87
CA PRO A 18 -14.35 5.77 2.91
C PRO A 18 -13.73 4.60 3.68
N SER A 19 -14.12 3.38 3.28
CA SER A 19 -13.59 2.12 3.82
C SER A 19 -12.06 2.17 3.93
N ALA A 20 -11.53 1.95 5.14
CA ALA A 20 -10.11 2.07 5.47
C ALA A 20 -9.16 1.33 4.50
N CYS A 21 -9.61 0.27 3.83
CA CYS A 21 -8.83 -0.45 2.82
C CYS A 21 -8.55 0.35 1.53
N ALA A 22 -9.41 1.29 1.14
CA ALA A 22 -9.21 2.13 -0.05
C ALA A 22 -8.21 3.27 0.20
N CYS A 23 -8.20 3.82 1.42
CA CYS A 23 -7.25 4.85 1.83
C CYS A 23 -5.83 4.30 1.95
N ILE A 24 -5.64 3.08 2.46
CA ILE A 24 -4.30 2.47 2.59
C ILE A 24 -3.69 2.15 1.21
N ALA A 25 -4.49 1.70 0.24
CA ALA A 25 -4.02 1.43 -1.12
C ALA A 25 -3.66 2.71 -1.89
N ALA A 26 -4.42 3.80 -1.70
CA ALA A 26 -4.10 5.10 -2.29
C ALA A 26 -2.86 5.75 -1.62
N PHE A 27 -2.70 5.59 -0.30
CA PHE A 27 -1.54 6.12 0.43
C PHE A 27 -0.23 5.43 0.05
N LEU A 28 -0.26 4.12 -0.21
CA LEU A 28 0.91 3.34 -0.68
C LEU A 28 1.31 3.68 -2.12
N ILE A 29 0.35 3.99 -3.01
CA ILE A 29 0.63 4.39 -4.39
C ILE A 29 1.19 5.83 -4.46
N VAL A 30 0.67 6.74 -3.63
CA VAL A 30 1.15 8.13 -3.56
C VAL A 30 2.52 8.21 -2.88
N THR A 31 2.81 7.39 -1.86
CA THR A 31 4.15 7.33 -1.26
C THR A 31 5.18 6.66 -2.18
N PHE A 32 4.78 5.70 -3.01
CA PHE A 32 5.67 5.12 -4.03
C PHE A 32 5.94 6.07 -5.21
N LEU A 33 4.95 6.86 -5.65
CA LEU A 33 5.16 7.90 -6.68
C LEU A 33 5.90 9.13 -6.16
N ALA A 34 5.72 9.52 -4.90
CA ALA A 34 6.48 10.61 -4.28
C ALA A 34 7.96 10.23 -4.05
N THR A 35 8.25 8.96 -3.76
CA THR A 35 9.64 8.46 -3.67
C THR A 35 10.29 8.26 -5.04
N PHE A 36 9.51 7.93 -6.09
CA PHE A 36 10.00 7.88 -7.46
C PHE A 36 10.20 9.27 -8.10
N SER A 37 9.41 10.27 -7.73
CA SER A 37 9.63 11.65 -8.21
C SER A 37 10.75 12.37 -7.47
N CYS A 38 11.10 11.95 -6.25
CA CYS A 38 12.25 12.49 -5.51
C CYS A 38 13.61 11.89 -5.95
N THR A 39 13.58 10.82 -6.76
CA THR A 39 14.80 10.18 -7.31
C THR A 39 15.16 10.66 -8.72
N VAL A 40 14.35 11.53 -9.35
CA VAL A 40 14.59 12.06 -10.71
C VAL A 40 14.87 13.58 -10.72
N HIS A 41 14.99 14.24 -9.57
CA HIS A 41 15.36 15.67 -9.48
C HIS A 41 16.70 15.94 -8.78
N ALA A 42 17.54 14.92 -8.60
CA ALA A 42 18.91 15.12 -8.14
C ALA A 42 19.86 15.31 -9.32
N GLN A 43 20.38 16.55 -9.43
CA GLN A 43 21.62 16.95 -10.11
C GLN A 43 21.55 17.38 -11.59
N LEU A 44 20.98 18.57 -11.82
CA LEU A 44 21.72 19.60 -12.55
C LEU A 44 22.28 20.56 -11.49
N VAL A 45 23.44 20.19 -10.94
CA VAL A 45 24.27 21.12 -10.17
C VAL A 45 24.88 22.07 -11.20
N PRO A 46 24.59 23.38 -11.17
CA PRO A 46 25.34 24.33 -11.99
C PRO A 46 26.80 24.25 -11.54
N ALA A 47 27.71 24.16 -12.52
CA ALA A 47 29.15 24.10 -12.30
C ALA A 47 29.56 25.14 -11.26
N GLY A 48 29.85 24.64 -10.05
CA GLY A 48 30.29 25.46 -8.94
C GLY A 48 31.63 26.08 -9.31
N GLU A 49 31.67 27.40 -9.24
CA GLU A 49 32.88 28.19 -9.21
C GLU A 49 33.92 27.51 -8.31
N THR A 50 35.16 27.42 -8.78
CA THR A 50 36.34 27.01 -8.02
C THR A 50 36.34 27.72 -6.66
N GLN A 51 35.84 27.05 -5.61
CA GLN A 51 36.05 27.49 -4.24
C GLN A 51 37.56 27.53 -4.04
N GLY A 52 38.10 28.74 -3.86
CA GLY A 52 39.49 28.93 -3.50
C GLY A 52 39.83 28.07 -2.28
N ALA A 53 40.94 27.34 -2.37
CA ALA A 53 41.41 26.46 -1.30
C ALA A 53 41.35 27.20 0.04
N ALA A 54 40.53 26.69 0.98
CA ALA A 54 40.49 27.22 2.33
C ALA A 54 41.91 27.27 2.90
N ALA A 55 42.33 28.43 3.42
CA ALA A 55 43.67 28.62 3.94
C ALA A 55 43.93 27.62 5.08
N ILE A 56 44.97 26.78 4.96
CA ILE A 56 45.32 25.81 5.99
C ILE A 56 45.70 26.56 7.28
N PRO A 57 45.15 26.18 8.45
CA PRO A 57 45.46 26.81 9.73
C PRO A 57 46.86 26.42 10.26
N LEU A 58 47.90 26.94 9.60
CA LEU A 58 49.29 26.77 10.04
C LEU A 58 49.60 27.69 11.24
N THR A 59 50.47 27.23 12.13
CA THR A 59 51.09 28.03 13.20
C THR A 59 52.18 28.93 12.64
N ALA A 60 52.65 29.90 13.44
CA ALA A 60 53.78 30.74 13.04
C ALA A 60 55.05 29.90 12.82
N ASP A 61 55.33 28.97 13.74
CA ASP A 61 56.49 28.08 13.69
C ASP A 61 56.48 27.17 12.45
N GLU A 62 55.32 26.59 12.11
CA GLU A 62 55.16 25.79 10.88
C GLU A 62 55.42 26.62 9.63
N ARG A 63 54.90 27.86 9.55
CA ARG A 63 55.15 28.74 8.40
C ARG A 63 56.62 29.09 8.25
N GLU A 64 57.29 29.44 9.35
CA GLU A 64 58.72 29.77 9.35
C GLU A 64 59.57 28.54 9.00
N TRP A 65 59.17 27.37 9.48
CA TRP A 65 59.84 26.11 9.17
C TRP A 65 59.73 25.75 7.69
N LEU A 66 58.52 25.82 7.11
CA LEU A 66 58.27 25.55 5.68
C LEU A 66 58.95 26.58 4.76
N ALA A 67 59.09 27.82 5.22
CA ALA A 67 59.83 28.85 4.48
C ALA A 67 61.33 28.51 4.35
N ARG A 68 61.90 27.83 5.35
CA ARG A 68 63.31 27.38 5.38
C ARG A 68 63.54 26.03 4.71
N HIS A 69 62.52 25.19 4.62
CA HIS A 69 62.61 23.82 4.08
C HIS A 69 61.61 23.65 2.92
N ARG A 70 61.98 24.17 1.76
CA ARG A 70 61.12 24.15 0.56
C ARG A 70 61.16 22.85 -0.21
N ASP A 71 62.28 22.13 -0.17
CA ASP A 71 62.48 20.89 -0.92
C ASP A 71 62.45 19.68 0.01
N ILE A 72 61.40 18.87 -0.09
CA ILE A 72 61.18 17.70 0.76
C ILE A 72 61.48 16.43 -0.05
N ARG A 73 62.46 15.64 0.38
CA ARG A 73 62.85 14.40 -0.30
C ARG A 73 61.88 13.28 0.07
N LEU A 74 61.19 12.74 -0.93
CA LEU A 74 60.28 11.59 -0.76
C LEU A 74 61.03 10.29 -1.02
N GLY A 75 61.03 9.37 -0.06
CA GLY A 75 61.51 8.01 -0.28
C GLY A 75 60.40 7.15 -0.84
N VAL A 76 60.41 6.98 -2.16
CA VAL A 76 59.47 6.13 -2.87
C VAL A 76 60.08 4.73 -2.94
N ASP A 77 59.41 3.77 -2.31
CA ASP A 77 59.85 2.37 -2.31
C ASP A 77 59.53 1.69 -3.66
N VAL A 78 59.36 0.37 -3.70
CA VAL A 78 59.00 -0.36 -4.92
C VAL A 78 57.66 0.17 -5.45
N ALA A 79 57.74 1.13 -6.38
CA ALA A 79 56.61 1.86 -6.92
C ALA A 79 55.79 0.96 -7.85
N ARG A 80 54.78 0.29 -7.29
CA ARG A 80 53.78 -0.48 -8.03
C ARG A 80 52.38 0.18 -7.99
N PRO A 81 51.73 0.36 -9.15
CA PRO A 81 50.35 0.80 -9.21
C PRO A 81 49.43 -0.08 -8.33
N PRO A 82 48.33 0.45 -7.79
CA PRO A 82 47.79 1.80 -8.03
C PRO A 82 48.28 2.86 -7.04
N PHE A 83 49.03 2.49 -6.00
CA PHE A 83 49.37 3.40 -4.90
C PHE A 83 50.55 4.30 -5.22
N GLU A 84 51.63 3.71 -5.74
CA GLU A 84 52.85 4.41 -6.10
C GLU A 84 53.33 3.87 -7.43
N HIS A 85 53.69 4.71 -8.38
CA HIS A 85 54.19 4.26 -9.66
C HIS A 85 55.21 5.27 -10.17
N VAL A 86 56.18 4.80 -10.94
CA VAL A 86 57.07 5.66 -11.70
C VAL A 86 56.77 5.37 -13.16
N ASP A 87 56.24 6.37 -13.87
CA ASP A 87 55.89 6.22 -15.27
C ASP A 87 57.15 6.12 -16.17
N GLU A 88 56.96 5.84 -17.45
CA GLU A 88 58.06 5.71 -18.43
C GLU A 88 58.92 6.99 -18.55
N LYS A 89 58.39 8.15 -18.12
CA LYS A 89 59.08 9.43 -18.14
C LYS A 89 59.79 9.73 -16.82
N GLY A 90 59.73 8.83 -15.85
CA GLY A 90 60.34 8.99 -14.53
C GLY A 90 59.50 9.78 -13.54
N ALA A 91 58.25 10.10 -13.85
CA ALA A 91 57.37 10.86 -12.96
C ALA A 91 56.75 9.94 -11.90
N TYR A 92 56.81 10.39 -10.63
CA TYR A 92 56.15 9.71 -9.52
C TYR A 92 54.64 9.97 -9.58
N THR A 93 53.88 8.92 -9.83
CA THR A 93 52.43 8.88 -10.00
C THR A 93 51.80 7.85 -9.06
N GLY A 94 50.48 7.78 -8.99
CA GLY A 94 49.74 6.88 -8.10
C GLY A 94 48.90 7.62 -7.07
N ILE A 95 48.04 6.88 -6.37
CA ILE A 95 47.15 7.44 -5.34
C ILE A 95 47.95 8.20 -4.28
N SER A 96 49.03 7.60 -3.75
CA SER A 96 49.89 8.20 -2.73
C SER A 96 50.63 9.43 -3.26
N ALA A 97 51.07 9.41 -4.53
CA ALA A 97 51.71 10.55 -5.19
C ALA A 97 50.75 11.74 -5.31
N GLU A 98 49.49 11.49 -5.64
CA GLU A 98 48.48 12.54 -5.76
C GLU A 98 48.10 13.16 -4.41
N PHE A 99 47.98 12.34 -3.36
CA PHE A 99 47.74 12.86 -2.01
C PHE A 99 48.88 13.73 -1.51
N ILE A 100 50.14 13.30 -1.66
CA ILE A 100 51.28 14.11 -1.23
C ILE A 100 51.44 15.36 -2.09
N ALA A 101 51.18 15.30 -3.40
CA ALA A 101 51.19 16.47 -4.27
C ALA A 101 50.11 17.49 -3.89
N ALA A 102 48.89 17.01 -3.58
CA ALA A 102 47.78 17.84 -3.13
C ALA A 102 48.09 18.53 -1.80
N ALA A 103 48.74 17.84 -0.86
CA ALA A 103 49.20 18.41 0.40
C ALA A 103 50.34 19.42 0.17
N ALA A 104 51.36 19.06 -0.61
CA ALA A 104 52.52 19.90 -0.92
C ALA A 104 52.11 21.23 -1.59
N LYS A 105 51.18 21.18 -2.54
CA LYS A 105 50.63 22.36 -3.23
C LYS A 105 50.03 23.36 -2.24
N ARG A 106 49.30 22.88 -1.23
CA ARG A 106 48.66 23.75 -0.24
C ARG A 106 49.64 24.30 0.79
N LEU A 107 50.72 23.56 1.07
CA LEU A 107 51.81 24.01 1.94
C LEU A 107 52.84 24.89 1.23
N GLY A 108 52.81 24.96 -0.10
CA GLY A 108 53.77 25.71 -0.89
C GLY A 108 55.20 25.13 -0.82
N ILE A 109 55.31 23.82 -0.71
CA ILE A 109 56.58 23.08 -0.71
C ILE A 109 56.72 22.27 -2.01
N ALA A 110 57.96 22.05 -2.43
CA ALA A 110 58.30 21.12 -3.49
C ALA A 110 58.59 19.75 -2.88
N VAL A 111 58.10 18.70 -3.56
CA VAL A 111 58.41 17.32 -3.21
C VAL A 111 59.31 16.73 -4.28
N VAL A 112 60.41 16.10 -3.85
CA VAL A 112 61.44 15.55 -4.72
C VAL A 112 61.46 14.03 -4.54
N PRO A 113 60.82 13.27 -5.45
CA PRO A 113 60.82 11.82 -5.38
C PRO A 113 62.23 11.25 -5.57
N GLN A 114 62.67 10.43 -4.63
CA GLN A 114 63.82 9.55 -4.75
C GLN A 114 63.30 8.13 -4.97
N THR A 115 63.59 7.56 -6.14
CA THR A 115 63.09 6.27 -6.60
C THR A 115 64.24 5.25 -6.70
N GLY A 116 63.92 4.00 -7.08
CA GLY A 116 64.94 2.98 -7.34
C GLY A 116 65.51 2.30 -6.09
N MET A 117 64.81 2.40 -4.96
CA MET A 117 65.22 1.80 -3.69
C MET A 117 64.22 0.73 -3.23
N GLN A 118 64.72 -0.24 -2.46
CA GLN A 118 63.86 -1.22 -1.79
C GLN A 118 63.31 -0.67 -0.47
N TRP A 119 62.23 -1.26 0.04
CA TRP A 119 61.61 -0.87 1.32
C TRP A 119 62.63 -0.76 2.46
N THR A 120 63.49 -1.77 2.64
CA THR A 120 64.51 -1.79 3.68
C THR A 120 65.49 -0.62 3.55
N GLU A 121 65.87 -0.26 2.33
CA GLU A 121 66.77 0.86 2.06
C GLU A 121 66.10 2.21 2.36
N ALA A 122 64.84 2.38 1.96
CA ALA A 122 64.07 3.59 2.28
C ALA A 122 63.94 3.79 3.81
N MET A 123 63.75 2.69 4.56
CA MET A 123 63.69 2.73 6.02
C MET A 123 65.01 3.10 6.69
N GLU A 124 66.16 2.73 6.12
CA GLU A 124 67.47 3.16 6.64
C GLU A 124 67.74 4.62 6.28
N LYS A 125 67.48 5.02 5.04
CA LYS A 125 67.66 6.40 4.57
C LYS A 125 66.84 7.42 5.35
N VAL A 126 65.61 7.09 5.74
CA VAL A 126 64.78 8.00 6.55
C VAL A 126 65.28 8.12 8.00
N LYS A 127 65.91 7.07 8.56
CA LYS A 127 66.50 7.14 9.92
C LYS A 127 67.72 8.04 9.98
N VAL A 128 68.54 8.03 8.93
CA VAL A 128 69.76 8.85 8.84
C VAL A 128 69.50 10.24 8.25
N GLY A 129 68.28 10.50 7.77
CA GLY A 129 67.87 11.80 7.23
C GLY A 129 68.29 12.05 5.78
N ASP A 130 68.59 11.01 5.01
CA ASP A 130 68.78 11.10 3.55
C ASP A 130 67.45 11.24 2.79
N ILE A 131 66.38 10.77 3.42
CA ILE A 131 64.98 10.93 3.02
C ILE A 131 64.24 11.64 4.15
N ASP A 132 63.34 12.53 3.78
CA ASP A 132 62.57 13.31 4.75
C ASP A 132 61.20 12.71 5.03
N VAL A 133 60.58 12.14 3.99
CA VAL A 133 59.18 11.66 4.02
C VAL A 133 59.02 10.35 3.26
N ILE A 134 58.27 9.41 3.83
CA ILE A 134 57.78 8.19 3.20
C ILE A 134 56.29 8.39 2.87
N PRO A 135 55.90 8.52 1.60
CA PRO A 135 54.54 8.92 1.20
C PRO A 135 53.49 7.80 1.37
N LYS A 136 53.92 6.54 1.45
CA LYS A 136 53.05 5.37 1.67
C LYS A 136 53.64 4.48 2.75
N VAL A 137 53.04 4.52 3.94
CA VAL A 137 53.43 3.63 5.05
C VAL A 137 52.24 3.34 5.95
N THR A 138 52.13 2.08 6.39
CA THR A 138 51.19 1.72 7.45
C THR A 138 51.81 2.00 8.82
N PRO A 139 51.15 2.79 9.69
CA PRO A 139 51.62 3.06 11.05
C PRO A 139 51.86 1.77 11.84
N SER A 140 52.91 1.76 12.65
CA SER A 140 53.20 0.65 13.57
C SER A 140 54.09 1.10 14.72
N ALA A 141 53.91 0.50 15.89
CA ALA A 141 54.70 0.81 17.09
C ALA A 141 56.23 0.64 16.87
N ALA A 142 56.62 -0.30 16.01
CA ALA A 142 58.02 -0.51 15.66
C ALA A 142 58.63 0.69 14.92
N ARG A 143 57.85 1.32 14.02
CA ARG A 143 58.30 2.43 13.17
C ARG A 143 58.10 3.80 13.82
N GLU A 144 57.16 3.94 14.76
CA GLU A 144 56.95 5.17 15.56
C GLU A 144 58.21 5.59 16.35
N LYS A 145 59.13 4.65 16.58
CA LYS A 145 60.44 4.92 17.21
C LYS A 145 61.30 5.90 16.40
N PHE A 146 61.13 5.96 15.08
CA PHE A 146 61.93 6.80 14.17
C PHE A 146 61.12 7.58 13.13
N LEU A 147 59.80 7.39 13.08
CA LEU A 147 58.86 8.17 12.26
C LEU A 147 57.79 8.87 13.10
N ILE A 148 57.28 9.99 12.58
CA ILE A 148 56.02 10.61 12.96
C ILE A 148 55.04 10.34 11.81
N PHE A 149 53.92 9.72 12.12
CA PHE A 149 52.87 9.46 11.14
C PHE A 149 51.85 10.60 11.13
N THR A 150 51.40 10.97 9.94
CA THR A 150 50.13 11.69 9.81
C THR A 150 48.97 10.78 10.19
N LYS A 151 47.77 11.34 10.30
CA LYS A 151 46.56 10.52 10.20
C LYS A 151 46.54 9.79 8.86
N PRO A 152 45.93 8.59 8.79
CA PRO A 152 45.74 7.90 7.52
C PRO A 152 44.99 8.79 6.53
N TYR A 153 45.60 9.05 5.37
CA TYR A 153 44.94 9.84 4.32
C TYR A 153 43.97 8.98 3.50
N THR A 154 44.12 7.66 3.55
CA THR A 154 43.19 6.73 2.92
C THR A 154 43.26 5.38 3.60
N THR A 155 42.12 4.70 3.63
CA THR A 155 41.96 3.37 4.22
C THR A 155 41.35 2.44 3.20
N TYR A 156 41.92 1.23 3.12
CA TYR A 156 41.44 0.17 2.24
C TYR A 156 41.19 -1.10 3.05
N PRO A 157 40.02 -1.73 2.92
CA PRO A 157 39.80 -3.03 3.53
C PRO A 157 40.67 -4.09 2.84
N SER A 158 41.14 -5.06 3.61
CA SER A 158 41.66 -6.31 3.05
C SER A 158 40.48 -7.19 2.69
N VAL A 159 40.49 -7.76 1.49
CA VAL A 159 39.37 -8.50 0.93
C VAL A 159 39.78 -9.92 0.59
N ILE A 160 38.80 -10.82 0.67
CA ILE A 160 38.92 -12.20 0.24
C ILE A 160 38.59 -12.25 -1.24
N VAL A 161 39.52 -12.72 -2.04
CA VAL A 161 39.36 -12.98 -3.47
C VAL A 161 39.19 -14.47 -3.67
N THR A 162 38.24 -14.86 -4.52
CA THR A 162 38.00 -16.26 -4.89
C THR A 162 37.80 -16.37 -6.39
N ARG A 163 37.86 -17.59 -6.93
CA ARG A 163 37.31 -17.87 -8.26
C ARG A 163 35.79 -17.70 -8.26
N LYS A 164 35.20 -17.39 -9.41
CA LYS A 164 33.76 -17.11 -9.57
C LYS A 164 32.85 -18.28 -9.18
N ASP A 165 33.35 -19.50 -9.24
CA ASP A 165 32.67 -20.74 -8.88
C ASP A 165 32.64 -21.01 -7.36
N ARG A 166 33.42 -20.26 -6.57
CA ARG A 166 33.52 -20.45 -5.12
C ARG A 166 32.90 -19.28 -4.35
N LEU A 167 32.04 -19.62 -3.40
CA LEU A 167 31.46 -18.68 -2.45
C LEU A 167 32.31 -18.60 -1.17
N ALA A 168 32.52 -17.38 -0.67
CA ALA A 168 33.09 -17.12 0.64
C ALA A 168 32.44 -15.83 1.17
N GLY A 169 31.77 -15.92 2.32
CA GLY A 169 31.12 -14.80 3.00
C GLY A 169 31.99 -14.14 4.07
N GLY A 170 33.10 -14.78 4.46
CA GLY A 170 34.05 -14.23 5.42
C GLY A 170 35.21 -15.21 5.73
N LEU A 171 36.04 -14.83 6.70
CA LEU A 171 37.24 -15.61 7.09
C LEU A 171 36.89 -17.03 7.59
N GLY A 172 35.73 -17.20 8.24
CA GLY A 172 35.30 -18.50 8.75
C GLY A 172 35.10 -19.57 7.68
N ASP A 173 34.76 -19.16 6.45
CA ASP A 173 34.54 -20.07 5.31
C ASP A 173 35.86 -20.55 4.68
N LEU A 174 37.00 -20.03 5.14
CA LEU A 174 38.32 -20.36 4.60
C LEU A 174 39.04 -21.51 5.33
N ARG A 175 38.40 -22.09 6.35
CA ARG A 175 39.00 -23.18 7.13
C ARG A 175 39.23 -24.42 6.27
N GLY A 176 40.43 -24.98 6.39
CA GLY A 176 40.86 -26.14 5.59
C GLY A 176 41.16 -25.83 4.12
N LEU A 177 41.10 -24.56 3.71
CA LEU A 177 41.45 -24.10 2.37
C LEU A 177 42.86 -23.52 2.33
N LYS A 178 43.48 -23.54 1.15
CA LYS A 178 44.74 -22.84 0.91
C LYS A 178 44.47 -21.36 0.69
N VAL A 179 44.89 -20.51 1.63
CA VAL A 179 44.67 -19.06 1.59
C VAL A 179 45.98 -18.37 1.21
N GLY A 180 46.04 -17.86 -0.01
CA GLY A 180 47.17 -17.06 -0.46
C GLY A 180 47.23 -15.70 0.21
N VAL A 181 48.44 -15.27 0.57
CA VAL A 181 48.73 -13.93 1.11
C VAL A 181 50.00 -13.38 0.48
N ASN A 182 50.16 -12.06 0.50
CA ASN A 182 51.38 -11.41 0.03
C ASN A 182 52.45 -11.39 1.13
N LYS A 183 53.60 -11.97 0.82
CA LYS A 183 54.70 -12.21 1.77
C LYS A 183 55.26 -10.91 2.32
N GLY A 184 55.40 -10.84 3.63
CA GLY A 184 55.97 -9.70 4.36
C GLY A 184 55.00 -8.53 4.56
N GLN A 185 53.73 -8.65 4.14
CA GLN A 185 52.71 -7.63 4.40
C GLN A 185 52.06 -7.82 5.77
N ILE A 186 51.55 -6.73 6.35
CA ILE A 186 50.93 -6.73 7.69
C ILE A 186 49.77 -7.73 7.79
N ILE A 187 49.05 -7.96 6.68
CA ILE A 187 47.94 -8.90 6.64
C ILE A 187 48.38 -10.36 6.91
N GLU A 188 49.57 -10.76 6.44
CA GLU A 188 50.14 -12.08 6.73
C GLU A 188 50.31 -12.26 8.24
N SER A 189 51.04 -11.36 8.91
CA SER A 189 51.27 -11.45 10.36
C SER A 189 49.98 -11.32 11.19
N ASN A 190 49.00 -10.54 10.73
CA ASN A 190 47.71 -10.43 11.40
C ASN A 190 46.91 -11.74 11.32
N LEU A 191 46.86 -12.37 10.15
CA LEU A 191 46.18 -13.64 9.96
C LEU A 191 46.89 -14.78 10.70
N GLU A 192 48.23 -14.81 10.72
CA GLU A 192 48.99 -15.79 11.50
C GLU A 192 48.69 -15.70 13.01
N ARG A 193 48.54 -14.47 13.53
CA ARG A 193 48.28 -14.23 14.95
C ARG A 193 46.83 -14.53 15.34
N ASP A 194 45.89 -14.02 14.56
CA ASP A 194 44.46 -14.00 14.93
C ASP A 194 43.70 -15.22 14.39
N HIS A 195 44.20 -15.84 13.32
CA HIS A 195 43.59 -16.96 12.62
C HIS A 195 44.59 -18.10 12.31
N PRO A 196 45.26 -18.67 13.33
CA PRO A 196 46.25 -19.74 13.15
C PRO A 196 45.65 -21.03 12.55
N GLU A 197 44.33 -21.15 12.50
CA GLU A 197 43.63 -22.27 11.84
C GLU A 197 43.65 -22.20 10.31
N LEU A 198 44.03 -21.07 9.72
CA LEU A 198 44.08 -20.90 8.25
C LEU A 198 45.38 -21.46 7.69
N SER A 199 45.29 -22.16 6.55
CA SER A 199 46.48 -22.62 5.81
C SER A 199 46.98 -21.50 4.90
N LEU A 200 47.82 -20.62 5.44
CA LEU A 200 48.39 -19.50 4.69
C LEU A 200 49.49 -19.99 3.72
N VAL A 201 49.43 -19.47 2.48
CA VAL A 201 50.41 -19.73 1.43
C VAL A 201 51.00 -18.39 0.98
N PRO A 202 52.24 -18.06 1.36
CA PRO A 202 52.84 -16.77 1.02
C PRO A 202 53.31 -16.73 -0.44
N TYR A 203 52.93 -15.67 -1.15
CA TYR A 203 53.36 -15.36 -2.52
C TYR A 203 54.26 -14.12 -2.53
N PRO A 204 55.22 -14.03 -3.47
CA PRO A 204 56.19 -12.93 -3.51
C PRO A 204 55.55 -11.58 -3.87
N ASP A 205 54.44 -11.58 -4.60
CA ASP A 205 53.63 -10.39 -4.87
C ASP A 205 52.17 -10.75 -5.19
N ILE A 206 51.34 -9.71 -5.33
CA ILE A 206 49.90 -9.81 -5.58
C ILE A 206 49.60 -10.49 -6.91
N GLU A 207 50.37 -10.19 -7.95
CA GLU A 207 50.14 -10.79 -9.28
C GLU A 207 50.38 -12.31 -9.23
N ALA A 208 51.49 -12.75 -8.62
CA ALA A 208 51.78 -14.17 -8.43
C ALA A 208 50.66 -14.87 -7.65
N GLY A 209 50.19 -14.26 -6.54
CA GLY A 209 49.12 -14.80 -5.72
C GLY A 209 47.76 -14.88 -6.44
N LEU A 210 47.40 -13.86 -7.22
CA LEU A 210 46.16 -13.85 -8.01
C LEU A 210 46.22 -14.83 -9.18
N ARG A 211 47.38 -15.01 -9.84
CA ARG A 211 47.57 -16.03 -10.87
C ARG A 211 47.43 -17.43 -10.28
N ALA A 212 48.04 -17.70 -9.14
CA ALA A 212 47.89 -18.96 -8.42
C ALA A 212 46.43 -19.24 -8.01
N LEU A 213 45.69 -18.21 -7.60
CA LEU A 213 44.26 -18.33 -7.34
C LEU A 213 43.47 -18.66 -8.62
N ALA A 214 43.83 -18.02 -9.74
CA ALA A 214 43.17 -18.24 -11.03
C ALA A 214 43.43 -19.65 -11.59
N THR A 215 44.61 -20.24 -11.35
CA THR A 215 45.00 -21.59 -11.79
C THR A 215 44.56 -22.70 -10.83
N GLY A 216 44.14 -22.38 -9.61
CA GLY A 216 43.70 -23.37 -8.62
C GLY A 216 44.76 -23.84 -7.64
N GLU A 217 45.93 -23.20 -7.62
CA GLU A 217 47.03 -23.50 -6.69
C GLU A 217 46.69 -23.09 -5.25
N CYS A 218 45.89 -22.02 -5.08
CA CYS A 218 45.20 -21.68 -3.85
C CYS A 218 43.69 -21.52 -4.06
N ASP A 219 42.93 -21.55 -2.96
CA ASP A 219 41.47 -21.53 -2.96
C ASP A 219 40.89 -20.13 -2.74
N ALA A 220 41.63 -19.30 -2.01
CA ALA A 220 41.34 -17.90 -1.77
C ALA A 220 42.64 -17.09 -1.71
N PHE A 221 42.57 -15.79 -1.95
CA PHE A 221 43.68 -14.86 -1.78
C PHE A 221 43.21 -13.67 -0.94
N ILE A 222 43.99 -13.23 0.04
CA ILE A 222 43.64 -12.09 0.90
C ILE A 222 44.69 -10.99 0.77
N ASP A 223 44.25 -9.82 0.32
CA ASP A 223 45.08 -8.62 0.27
C ASP A 223 44.20 -7.35 0.19
N ASN A 224 44.83 -6.19 0.12
CA ASN A 224 44.24 -4.87 -0.03
C ASN A 224 43.34 -4.75 -1.28
N LEU A 225 42.11 -4.26 -1.09
CA LEU A 225 41.11 -4.08 -2.15
C LEU A 225 41.61 -3.28 -3.35
N GLY A 226 42.33 -2.17 -3.12
CA GLY A 226 42.80 -1.29 -4.18
C GLY A 226 43.80 -2.00 -5.09
N ALA A 227 44.80 -2.66 -4.50
CA ALA A 227 45.80 -3.39 -5.28
C ALA A 227 45.22 -4.63 -5.97
N VAL A 228 44.34 -5.37 -5.29
CA VAL A 228 43.64 -6.52 -5.88
C VAL A 228 42.78 -6.08 -7.08
N ALA A 229 41.97 -5.04 -6.93
CA ALA A 229 41.09 -4.57 -8.00
C ALA A 229 41.89 -4.13 -9.23
N TYR A 230 42.97 -3.38 -9.01
CA TYR A 230 43.88 -2.99 -10.08
C TYR A 230 44.53 -4.19 -10.75
N ALA A 231 45.05 -5.15 -9.98
CA ALA A 231 45.74 -6.33 -10.52
C ALA A 231 44.80 -7.27 -11.30
N ILE A 232 43.57 -7.50 -10.82
CA ILE A 232 42.57 -8.31 -11.53
C ILE A 232 42.28 -7.71 -12.91
N GLU A 233 42.08 -6.38 -12.98
CA GLU A 233 41.76 -5.67 -14.22
C GLU A 233 42.95 -5.70 -15.20
N THR A 234 44.13 -5.29 -14.73
CA THR A 234 45.34 -5.17 -15.57
C THR A 234 45.88 -6.50 -16.06
N VAL A 235 45.81 -7.55 -15.24
CA VAL A 235 46.25 -8.90 -15.61
C VAL A 235 45.18 -9.64 -16.43
N GLY A 236 43.93 -9.15 -16.44
CA GLY A 236 42.82 -9.75 -17.17
C GLY A 236 42.28 -11.03 -16.53
N LEU A 237 42.28 -11.13 -15.20
CA LEU A 237 41.86 -12.33 -14.45
C LEU A 237 40.34 -12.39 -14.28
N ALA A 238 39.62 -12.50 -15.40
CA ALA A 238 38.16 -12.44 -15.46
C ALA A 238 37.43 -13.59 -14.72
N ASN A 239 38.14 -14.67 -14.35
CA ASN A 239 37.60 -15.78 -13.57
C ASN A 239 37.60 -15.54 -12.06
N LEU A 240 38.17 -14.42 -11.60
CA LEU A 240 38.22 -14.04 -10.19
C LEU A 240 37.09 -13.09 -9.81
N ARG A 241 36.82 -13.01 -8.51
CA ARG A 241 35.90 -12.05 -7.90
C ARG A 241 36.33 -11.70 -6.48
N ILE A 242 36.04 -10.47 -6.08
CA ILE A 242 36.11 -10.05 -4.68
C ILE A 242 34.88 -10.64 -3.97
N ALA A 243 35.09 -11.54 -3.01
CA ALA A 243 34.04 -12.33 -2.38
C ALA A 243 33.48 -11.67 -1.12
N ALA A 244 34.35 -11.18 -0.24
CA ALA A 244 33.99 -10.57 1.03
C ALA A 244 35.10 -9.64 1.55
N SER A 245 34.73 -8.72 2.43
CA SER A 245 35.69 -7.92 3.21
C SER A 245 36.11 -8.66 4.47
N THR A 246 37.31 -8.38 4.95
CA THR A 246 37.80 -8.83 6.26
C THR A 246 37.74 -7.69 7.29
N PRO A 247 37.87 -7.96 8.60
CA PRO A 247 38.01 -6.92 9.61
C PRO A 247 39.32 -6.11 9.51
N TYR A 248 40.28 -6.55 8.69
CA TYR A 248 41.59 -5.92 8.59
C TYR A 248 41.60 -4.79 7.56
N THR A 249 42.15 -3.65 7.96
CA THR A 249 42.33 -2.48 7.10
C THR A 249 43.80 -2.20 6.84
N HIS A 250 44.06 -1.57 5.71
CA HIS A 250 45.34 -0.97 5.35
C HIS A 250 45.18 0.53 5.41
N ASP A 251 45.58 1.09 6.55
CA ASP A 251 45.58 2.52 6.80
C ASP A 251 46.89 3.10 6.26
N LEU A 252 46.79 3.83 5.15
CA LEU A 252 47.94 4.44 4.50
C LEU A 252 48.13 5.86 5.05
N ALA A 253 49.27 6.09 5.67
CA ALA A 253 49.70 7.37 6.20
C ALA A 253 50.99 7.83 5.52
N ILE A 254 51.34 9.10 5.77
CA ILE A 254 52.64 9.66 5.43
C ILE A 254 53.53 9.56 6.66
N GLY A 255 54.73 9.00 6.52
CA GLY A 255 55.74 8.91 7.57
C GLY A 255 56.79 9.99 7.41
N VAL A 256 56.96 10.85 8.40
CA VAL A 256 57.98 11.90 8.43
C VAL A 256 59.10 11.50 9.40
N ARG A 257 60.35 11.82 9.07
CA ARG A 257 61.48 11.66 10.01
C ARG A 257 61.19 12.29 11.39
N LYS A 258 61.64 11.61 12.46
CA LYS A 258 61.23 11.94 13.85
C LYS A 258 61.61 13.36 14.30
N ASP A 259 62.70 13.88 13.78
CA ASP A 259 63.24 15.20 14.12
C ASP A 259 62.51 16.36 13.44
N TRP A 260 61.54 16.09 12.55
CA TRP A 260 60.72 17.09 11.84
C TRP A 260 59.23 17.07 12.23
N PRO A 261 58.88 17.32 13.51
CA PRO A 261 57.49 17.30 13.97
C PRO A 261 56.62 18.41 13.34
N LEU A 262 57.23 19.56 13.01
CA LEU A 262 56.51 20.67 12.36
C LEU A 262 56.06 20.31 10.95
N LEU A 263 56.86 19.55 10.19
CA LEU A 263 56.45 19.06 8.87
C LEU A 263 55.31 18.04 8.99
N ALA A 264 55.40 17.11 9.95
CA ALA A 264 54.35 16.13 10.17
C ALA A 264 53.01 16.79 10.51
N SER A 265 53.02 17.77 11.42
CA SER A 265 51.83 18.56 11.77
C SER A 265 51.29 19.36 10.59
N ALA A 266 52.15 20.01 9.81
CA ALA A 266 51.73 20.75 8.61
C ALA A 266 51.12 19.83 7.54
N LEU A 267 51.72 18.66 7.29
CA LEU A 267 51.19 17.66 6.38
C LEU A 267 49.83 17.13 6.85
N ASP A 268 49.66 16.87 8.15
CA ASP A 268 48.39 16.41 8.71
C ASP A 268 47.26 17.44 8.45
N LYS A 269 47.52 18.72 8.71
CA LYS A 269 46.58 19.82 8.43
C LYS A 269 46.30 19.98 6.93
N ALA A 270 47.31 19.77 6.09
CA ALA A 270 47.15 19.84 4.64
C ALA A 270 46.28 18.70 4.11
N LEU A 271 46.49 17.48 4.61
CA LEU A 271 45.68 16.32 4.29
C LEU A 271 44.23 16.51 4.78
N ASP A 272 44.03 17.03 6.00
CA ASP A 272 42.70 17.32 6.55
C ASP A 272 41.92 18.35 5.70
N SER A 273 42.61 19.22 4.96
CA SER A 273 41.99 20.19 4.04
C SER A 273 41.61 19.61 2.66
N ILE A 274 41.94 18.34 2.38
CA ILE A 274 41.51 17.63 1.16
C ILE A 274 40.07 17.15 1.38
N THR A 275 39.15 17.65 0.56
CA THR A 275 37.72 17.35 0.67
C THR A 275 37.41 15.90 0.31
N ASP A 276 36.29 15.36 0.80
CA ASP A 276 35.86 13.99 0.47
C ASP A 276 35.63 13.79 -1.04
N GLN A 277 35.22 14.85 -1.74
CA GLN A 277 35.11 14.84 -3.19
C GLN A 277 36.47 14.67 -3.86
N GLU A 278 37.46 15.49 -3.51
CA GLU A 278 38.83 15.38 -4.06
C GLU A 278 39.46 14.02 -3.71
N ARG A 279 39.25 13.52 -2.48
CA ARG A 279 39.66 12.17 -2.06
C ARG A 279 39.06 11.11 -2.98
N SER A 280 37.78 11.21 -3.28
CA SER A 280 37.07 10.26 -4.15
C SER A 280 37.55 10.35 -5.60
N GLU A 281 37.80 11.56 -6.12
CA GLU A 281 38.33 11.80 -7.46
C GLU A 281 39.76 11.26 -7.65
N ILE A 282 40.63 11.40 -6.65
CA ILE A 282 41.96 10.76 -6.64
C ILE A 282 41.80 9.24 -6.68
N LYS A 283 40.97 8.65 -5.82
CA LYS A 283 40.78 7.19 -5.75
C LYS A 283 40.22 6.61 -7.05
N ASN A 284 39.17 7.22 -7.61
CA ASN A 284 38.44 6.70 -8.77
C ASN A 284 39.26 6.78 -10.08
N ARG A 285 40.23 7.69 -10.18
CA ARG A 285 41.13 7.76 -11.34
C ARG A 285 42.04 6.53 -11.47
N TRP A 286 42.45 5.97 -10.33
CA TRP A 286 43.35 4.81 -10.29
C TRP A 286 42.61 3.49 -10.16
N LEU A 287 41.49 3.50 -9.43
CA LEU A 287 40.63 2.35 -9.22
C LEU A 287 39.41 2.59 -10.09
N ALA A 288 39.50 2.22 -11.37
CA ALA A 288 38.35 2.19 -12.28
C ALA A 288 37.34 1.13 -11.80
N PHE A 289 36.68 1.40 -10.68
CA PHE A 289 35.52 0.67 -10.24
C PHE A 289 34.45 0.95 -11.29
N LYS A 290 34.35 0.07 -12.29
CA LYS A 290 33.06 -0.24 -12.88
C LYS A 290 32.26 -0.94 -11.79
N TYR A 291 31.71 -0.15 -10.89
CA TYR A 291 30.61 -0.61 -10.06
C TYR A 291 29.45 -0.84 -11.02
N GLU A 292 29.42 -2.01 -11.66
CA GLU A 292 28.21 -2.51 -12.28
C GLU A 292 27.24 -2.77 -11.13
N ALA A 293 26.54 -1.74 -10.67
CA ALA A 293 25.29 -1.88 -9.95
C ALA A 293 24.26 -2.49 -10.92
N GLY A 294 24.52 -3.70 -11.38
CA GLY A 294 23.54 -4.52 -12.07
C GLY A 294 22.48 -4.86 -11.04
N ILE A 295 21.30 -4.25 -11.17
CA ILE A 295 20.14 -4.66 -10.40
C ILE A 295 19.99 -6.17 -10.60
N ASN A 296 20.18 -6.94 -9.54
CA ASN A 296 20.10 -8.39 -9.61
C ASN A 296 18.64 -8.79 -9.85
N TRP A 297 18.27 -8.97 -11.13
CA TRP A 297 16.92 -9.32 -11.55
C TRP A 297 16.42 -10.65 -10.94
N ARG A 298 17.31 -11.53 -10.45
CA ARG A 298 16.91 -12.73 -9.68
C ARG A 298 16.29 -12.39 -8.33
N ILE A 299 16.59 -11.23 -7.75
CA ILE A 299 16.03 -10.76 -6.47
C ILE A 299 14.88 -9.78 -6.73
N VAL A 300 15.08 -8.82 -7.63
CA VAL A 300 14.08 -7.77 -7.91
C VAL A 300 12.88 -8.30 -8.70
N GLY A 301 13.10 -9.25 -9.62
CA GLY A 301 12.04 -9.85 -10.41
C GLY A 301 10.95 -10.53 -9.57
N PRO A 302 11.31 -11.45 -8.65
CA PRO A 302 10.33 -12.09 -7.77
C PRO A 302 9.59 -11.12 -6.84
N ILE A 303 10.27 -10.10 -6.33
CA ILE A 303 9.64 -9.07 -5.46
C ILE A 303 8.60 -8.29 -6.26
N GLY A 304 8.96 -7.82 -7.46
CA GLY A 304 8.04 -7.10 -8.34
C GLY A 304 6.84 -7.96 -8.76
N ALA A 305 7.08 -9.22 -9.12
CA ALA A 305 6.01 -10.15 -9.48
C ALA A 305 5.05 -10.44 -8.31
N THR A 306 5.58 -10.60 -7.10
CA THR A 306 4.78 -10.81 -5.88
C THR A 306 3.94 -9.57 -5.57
N LEU A 307 4.53 -8.38 -5.68
CA LEU A 307 3.82 -7.12 -5.46
C LEU A 307 2.66 -6.93 -6.46
N LEU A 308 2.93 -7.23 -7.75
CA LEU A 308 1.91 -7.19 -8.81
C LEU A 308 0.79 -8.20 -8.58
N ALA A 309 1.12 -9.42 -8.14
CA ALA A 309 0.12 -10.44 -7.82
C ALA A 309 -0.78 -10.01 -6.65
N ILE A 310 -0.21 -9.41 -5.60
CA ILE A 310 -0.98 -8.88 -4.46
C ILE A 310 -1.91 -7.75 -4.92
N ILE A 311 -1.42 -6.80 -5.73
CA ILE A 311 -2.23 -5.70 -6.27
C ILE A 311 -3.38 -6.25 -7.13
N ALA A 312 -3.09 -7.19 -8.03
CA ALA A 312 -4.10 -7.83 -8.86
C ALA A 312 -5.16 -8.57 -8.03
N PHE A 313 -4.74 -9.28 -6.97
CA PHE A 313 -5.64 -9.95 -6.04
C PHE A 313 -6.55 -8.97 -5.31
N VAL A 314 -6.01 -7.88 -4.76
CA VAL A 314 -6.79 -6.84 -4.08
C VAL A 314 -7.78 -6.16 -5.03
N LEU A 315 -7.35 -5.83 -6.25
CA LEU A 315 -8.23 -5.24 -7.27
C LEU A 315 -9.35 -6.21 -7.68
N MET A 316 -9.02 -7.48 -7.90
CA MET A 316 -10.00 -8.52 -8.20
C MET A 316 -11.00 -8.69 -7.05
N TRP A 317 -10.52 -8.71 -5.81
CA TRP A 317 -11.34 -8.86 -4.61
C TRP A 317 -12.30 -7.67 -4.43
N ASN A 318 -11.79 -6.44 -4.55
CA ASN A 318 -12.61 -5.23 -4.49
C ASN A 318 -13.68 -5.20 -5.60
N ARG A 319 -13.33 -5.64 -6.81
CA ARG A 319 -14.32 -5.74 -7.91
C ARG A 319 -15.39 -6.80 -7.62
N ARG A 320 -15.01 -7.94 -7.04
CA ARG A 320 -15.94 -9.01 -6.65
C ARG A 320 -16.88 -8.54 -5.54
N LEU A 321 -16.35 -7.89 -4.50
CA LEU A 321 -17.12 -7.36 -3.38
C LEU A 321 -18.12 -6.29 -3.84
N GLY A 322 -17.69 -5.39 -4.72
CA GLY A 322 -18.56 -4.37 -5.28
C GLY A 322 -19.70 -4.92 -6.16
N ARG A 323 -19.53 -6.09 -6.80
CA ARG A 323 -20.63 -6.74 -7.54
C ARG A 323 -21.66 -7.34 -6.59
N ALA A 324 -21.21 -8.05 -5.55
CA ALA A 324 -22.09 -8.69 -4.58
C ALA A 324 -22.99 -7.68 -3.83
N ILE A 325 -22.43 -6.52 -3.46
CA ILE A 325 -23.19 -5.45 -2.78
C ILE A 325 -24.28 -4.87 -3.71
N ARG A 326 -23.94 -4.57 -4.97
CA ARG A 326 -24.90 -4.00 -5.93
C ARG A 326 -26.05 -4.94 -6.28
N GLU A 327 -25.81 -6.23 -6.28
CA GLU A 327 -26.82 -7.24 -6.56
C GLU A 327 -27.83 -7.36 -5.42
N ARG A 328 -27.34 -7.34 -4.17
CA ARG A 328 -28.19 -7.30 -2.97
C ARG A 328 -29.05 -6.04 -2.89
N GLU A 329 -28.46 -4.86 -3.17
CA GLU A 329 -29.23 -3.62 -3.17
C GLU A 329 -30.32 -3.60 -4.26
N ARG A 330 -30.07 -4.24 -5.41
CA ARG A 330 -31.06 -4.37 -6.48
C ARG A 330 -32.21 -5.30 -6.09
N SER A 331 -31.96 -6.43 -5.43
CA SER A 331 -33.03 -7.32 -4.97
C SER A 331 -33.87 -6.66 -3.87
N GLU A 332 -33.23 -5.98 -2.91
CA GLU A 332 -33.93 -5.31 -1.82
C GLU A 332 -34.80 -4.14 -2.32
N ARG A 333 -34.29 -3.32 -3.26
CA ARG A 333 -35.07 -2.22 -3.87
C ARG A 333 -36.23 -2.74 -4.71
N LYS A 334 -36.05 -3.84 -5.45
CA LYS A 334 -37.13 -4.47 -6.23
C LYS A 334 -38.24 -4.98 -5.33
N ILE A 335 -37.92 -5.68 -4.24
CA ILE A 335 -38.91 -6.21 -3.29
C ILE A 335 -39.71 -5.06 -2.66
N LYS A 336 -39.04 -3.98 -2.23
CA LYS A 336 -39.73 -2.78 -1.70
C LYS A 336 -40.62 -2.11 -2.73
N ALA A 337 -40.13 -1.90 -3.96
CA ALA A 337 -40.89 -1.24 -5.01
C ALA A 337 -42.11 -2.07 -5.46
N MET A 338 -41.96 -3.40 -5.59
CA MET A 338 -43.06 -4.28 -5.95
C MET A 338 -44.17 -4.27 -4.89
N SER A 339 -43.81 -4.26 -3.60
CA SER A 339 -44.79 -4.21 -2.52
C SER A 339 -45.49 -2.85 -2.38
N GLN A 340 -44.86 -1.75 -2.81
CA GLN A 340 -45.44 -0.41 -2.79
C GLN A 340 -46.39 -0.15 -3.98
N ALA A 341 -46.24 -0.91 -5.07
CA ALA A 341 -47.08 -0.80 -6.26
C ALA A 341 -48.41 -1.58 -6.18
N VAL A 342 -48.64 -2.31 -5.09
CA VAL A 342 -49.91 -3.00 -4.84
C VAL A 342 -50.88 -2.01 -4.21
N ASP A 343 -52.01 -1.78 -4.87
CA ASP A 343 -53.07 -0.86 -4.41
C ASP A 343 -53.78 -1.35 -3.14
N ASP A 344 -53.66 -2.65 -2.82
CA ASP A 344 -54.20 -3.24 -1.60
C ASP A 344 -53.26 -3.02 -0.41
N ALA A 345 -53.83 -2.79 0.78
CA ALA A 345 -53.06 -2.67 2.01
C ALA A 345 -52.43 -4.02 2.36
N LEU A 346 -51.09 -4.06 2.40
CA LEU A 346 -50.30 -5.24 2.70
C LEU A 346 -49.67 -5.08 4.07
N VAL A 347 -50.03 -5.97 4.99
CA VAL A 347 -49.55 -5.98 6.37
C VAL A 347 -48.98 -7.35 6.69
N MET A 348 -47.78 -7.40 7.26
CA MET A 348 -47.23 -8.64 7.81
C MET A 348 -47.27 -8.58 9.33
N ILE A 349 -47.71 -9.66 9.98
CA ILE A 349 -47.79 -9.77 11.43
C ILE A 349 -47.09 -11.02 11.96
N ASP A 350 -46.51 -10.91 13.16
CA ASP A 350 -45.96 -12.06 13.90
C ASP A 350 -47.09 -12.92 14.51
N GLY A 351 -46.75 -14.07 15.10
CA GLY A 351 -47.70 -14.94 15.80
C GLY A 351 -48.41 -14.30 17.01
N ARG A 352 -48.01 -13.09 17.43
CA ARG A 352 -48.68 -12.30 18.48
C ARG A 352 -49.54 -11.18 17.91
N GLY A 353 -49.66 -11.08 16.58
CA GLY A 353 -50.40 -10.02 15.90
C GLY A 353 -49.65 -8.68 15.82
N LYS A 354 -48.35 -8.65 16.09
CA LYS A 354 -47.53 -7.43 15.99
C LYS A 354 -47.12 -7.17 14.54
N VAL A 355 -47.29 -5.94 14.08
CA VAL A 355 -46.94 -5.53 12.71
C VAL A 355 -45.42 -5.56 12.48
N LEU A 356 -45.00 -6.32 11.48
CA LEU A 356 -43.62 -6.46 10.99
C LEU A 356 -43.41 -5.79 9.63
N PHE A 357 -44.49 -5.55 8.88
CA PHE A 357 -44.44 -4.86 7.60
C PHE A 357 -45.73 -4.09 7.38
N TRP A 358 -45.60 -2.91 6.79
CA TRP A 358 -46.70 -1.98 6.51
C TRP A 358 -46.39 -1.24 5.20
N ASN A 359 -47.22 -1.41 4.17
CA ASN A 359 -47.02 -0.72 2.89
C ASN A 359 -47.73 0.65 2.84
N GLN A 360 -47.50 1.40 1.76
CA GLN A 360 -48.10 2.72 1.56
C GLN A 360 -49.64 2.66 1.48
N ALA A 361 -50.19 1.63 0.85
CA ALA A 361 -51.64 1.44 0.78
C ALA A 361 -52.26 1.24 2.16
N ALA A 362 -51.58 0.55 3.08
CA ALA A 362 -52.01 0.41 4.47
C ALA A 362 -51.99 1.74 5.23
N GLU A 363 -50.99 2.61 5.00
CA GLU A 363 -50.99 3.96 5.57
C GLU A 363 -52.20 4.77 5.10
N ASN A 364 -52.49 4.72 3.80
CA ASN A 364 -53.60 5.46 3.21
C ASN A 364 -54.96 4.92 3.70
N LEU A 365 -55.09 3.61 3.86
CA LEU A 365 -56.33 2.95 4.23
C LEU A 365 -56.68 3.11 5.71
N PHE A 366 -55.71 2.90 6.61
CA PHE A 366 -55.95 2.91 8.06
C PHE A 366 -55.56 4.23 8.74
N GLY A 367 -54.79 5.09 8.08
CA GLY A 367 -54.38 6.40 8.62
C GLY A 367 -53.23 6.36 9.63
N TYR A 368 -52.50 5.25 9.71
CA TYR A 368 -51.29 5.10 10.55
C TYR A 368 -50.04 5.06 9.67
N THR A 369 -49.02 5.85 10.03
CA THR A 369 -47.73 5.79 9.34
C THR A 369 -46.99 4.48 9.65
N VAL A 370 -46.06 4.05 8.80
CA VAL A 370 -45.20 2.87 9.02
C VAL A 370 -44.54 2.98 10.40
N ALA A 371 -44.01 4.15 10.75
CA ALA A 371 -43.33 4.35 12.04
C ALA A 371 -44.27 4.16 13.26
N GLU A 372 -45.56 4.46 13.12
CA GLU A 372 -46.54 4.30 14.19
C GLU A 372 -47.11 2.88 14.25
N ALA A 373 -47.29 2.23 13.10
CA ALA A 373 -47.89 0.90 12.99
C ALA A 373 -46.90 -0.21 13.36
N MET A 374 -45.61 -0.06 13.02
CA MET A 374 -44.59 -1.08 13.27
C MET A 374 -44.50 -1.46 14.75
N GLY A 375 -44.59 -2.76 15.05
CA GLY A 375 -44.56 -3.31 16.41
C GLY A 375 -45.84 -3.12 17.22
N LYS A 376 -46.87 -2.47 16.68
CA LYS A 376 -48.20 -2.38 17.31
C LYS A 376 -49.06 -3.59 16.98
N ASP A 377 -50.11 -3.80 17.77
CA ASP A 377 -51.08 -4.88 17.54
C ASP A 377 -52.02 -4.50 16.39
N PHE A 378 -52.05 -5.32 15.34
CA PHE A 378 -52.89 -5.06 14.17
C PHE A 378 -54.39 -5.05 14.48
N HIS A 379 -54.86 -5.95 15.35
CA HIS A 379 -56.29 -6.07 15.66
C HIS A 379 -56.78 -4.92 16.54
N GLU A 380 -55.90 -4.31 17.34
CA GLU A 380 -56.23 -3.08 18.07
C GLU A 380 -56.44 -1.88 17.15
N MET A 381 -55.72 -1.83 16.03
CA MET A 381 -55.75 -0.71 15.08
C MET A 381 -56.81 -0.86 13.99
N ALA A 382 -57.01 -2.07 13.47
CA ALA A 382 -57.77 -2.31 12.25
C ALA A 382 -59.10 -3.07 12.45
N VAL A 383 -59.33 -3.67 13.63
CA VAL A 383 -60.55 -4.45 13.91
C VAL A 383 -61.47 -3.72 14.91
N PRO A 384 -62.78 -3.59 14.61
CA PRO A 384 -63.76 -3.01 15.53
C PRO A 384 -63.79 -3.70 16.89
N ALA A 385 -64.12 -2.95 17.94
CA ALA A 385 -64.09 -3.45 19.33
C ALA A 385 -64.96 -4.72 19.53
N GLU A 386 -66.12 -4.78 18.88
CA GLU A 386 -67.07 -5.90 18.95
C GLU A 386 -66.52 -7.22 18.39
N ALA A 387 -65.61 -7.14 17.42
CA ALA A 387 -65.02 -8.30 16.75
C ALA A 387 -63.60 -8.64 17.25
N ARG A 388 -63.00 -7.78 18.10
CA ARG A 388 -61.60 -7.87 18.52
C ARG A 388 -61.30 -9.13 19.32
N GLU A 389 -62.17 -9.50 20.25
CA GLU A 389 -61.97 -10.70 21.08
C GLU A 389 -61.95 -11.97 20.22
N ARG A 390 -62.87 -12.06 19.25
CA ARG A 390 -62.92 -13.18 18.29
C ARG A 390 -61.66 -13.24 17.42
N ALA A 391 -61.24 -12.10 16.87
CA ALA A 391 -60.01 -12.00 16.08
C ALA A 391 -58.76 -12.40 16.89
N GLN A 392 -58.65 -11.96 18.15
CA GLN A 392 -57.53 -12.34 19.02
C GLN A 392 -57.56 -13.82 19.38
N ALA A 393 -58.74 -14.41 19.63
CA ALA A 393 -58.88 -15.84 19.88
C ALA A 393 -58.44 -16.68 18.66
N GLU A 394 -58.79 -16.24 17.44
CA GLU A 394 -58.32 -16.87 16.20
C GLU A 394 -56.81 -16.72 16.00
N MET A 395 -56.22 -15.57 16.35
CA MET A 395 -54.77 -15.36 16.30
C MET A 395 -54.01 -16.24 17.30
N ARG A 396 -54.51 -16.40 18.53
CA ARG A 396 -53.89 -17.32 19.53
C ARG A 396 -53.91 -18.77 19.05
N ARG A 397 -54.99 -19.18 18.38
CA ARG A 397 -55.08 -20.51 17.76
C ARG A 397 -54.09 -20.66 16.60
N PHE A 398 -53.94 -19.62 15.78
CA PHE A 398 -52.95 -19.60 14.70
C PHE A 398 -51.53 -19.77 15.22
N ALA A 399 -51.13 -19.01 16.24
CA ALA A 399 -49.81 -19.11 16.85
C ALA A 399 -49.48 -20.53 17.35
N ALA A 400 -50.49 -21.28 17.81
CA ALA A 400 -50.33 -22.61 18.37
C ALA A 400 -50.44 -23.75 17.34
N THR A 401 -51.16 -23.57 16.24
CA THR A 401 -51.56 -24.68 15.34
C THR A 401 -51.29 -24.44 13.86
N GLY A 402 -50.90 -23.22 13.47
CA GLY A 402 -50.78 -22.82 12.05
C GLY A 402 -52.11 -22.78 11.29
N GLN A 403 -53.26 -22.97 11.96
CA GLN A 403 -54.60 -23.04 11.36
C GLN A 403 -55.56 -22.03 12.00
N GLY A 404 -56.50 -21.47 11.21
CA GLY A 404 -57.55 -20.54 11.69
C GLY A 404 -58.63 -20.23 10.64
N LEU A 405 -59.67 -19.50 11.03
CA LEU A 405 -60.94 -19.38 10.29
C LEU A 405 -60.91 -18.44 9.08
N LEU A 406 -59.91 -17.56 9.01
CA LEU A 406 -59.70 -16.57 7.93
C LEU A 406 -58.58 -16.96 6.94
N PHE A 407 -57.98 -18.15 7.09
CA PHE A 407 -56.82 -18.55 6.29
C PHE A 407 -57.25 -19.31 5.03
N GLY A 408 -56.83 -18.82 3.86
CA GLY A 408 -57.09 -19.44 2.55
C GLY A 408 -58.44 -19.09 1.90
N ALA A 409 -59.24 -18.22 2.52
CA ALA A 409 -60.50 -17.74 1.96
C ALA A 409 -60.64 -16.23 2.13
N THR A 410 -60.91 -15.55 1.02
CA THR A 410 -61.29 -14.14 1.00
C THR A 410 -62.59 -13.93 1.76
N ARG A 411 -62.61 -13.02 2.74
CA ARG A 411 -63.83 -12.70 3.52
C ARG A 411 -64.11 -11.21 3.55
N GLU A 412 -65.38 -10.88 3.37
CA GLU A 412 -65.89 -9.54 3.64
C GLU A 412 -66.11 -9.38 5.15
N THR A 413 -65.56 -8.31 5.71
CA THR A 413 -65.72 -7.92 7.12
C THR A 413 -65.70 -6.40 7.23
N THR A 414 -65.82 -5.88 8.44
CA THR A 414 -65.70 -4.45 8.72
C THR A 414 -64.34 -4.16 9.37
N ALA A 415 -63.65 -3.13 8.88
CA ALA A 415 -62.45 -2.59 9.48
C ALA A 415 -62.73 -1.25 10.15
N ILE A 416 -61.80 -0.81 11.00
CA ILE A 416 -61.80 0.53 11.61
C ILE A 416 -60.50 1.25 11.24
N ASN A 417 -60.56 2.56 10.99
CA ASN A 417 -59.38 3.39 10.77
C ASN A 417 -59.01 4.19 12.04
N ARG A 418 -57.94 5.00 11.96
CA ARG A 418 -57.47 5.84 13.08
C ARG A 418 -58.54 6.81 13.62
N THR A 419 -59.48 7.27 12.80
CA THR A 419 -60.54 8.20 13.24
C THR A 419 -61.69 7.48 13.94
N GLY A 420 -61.68 6.14 13.94
CA GLY A 420 -62.74 5.32 14.51
C GLY A 420 -63.88 5.03 13.54
N GLU A 421 -63.76 5.46 12.28
CA GLU A 421 -64.76 5.19 11.24
C GLU A 421 -64.67 3.74 10.79
N THR A 422 -65.83 3.11 10.63
CA THR A 422 -65.93 1.72 10.19
C THR A 422 -66.30 1.66 8.71
N PHE A 423 -65.63 0.78 7.97
CA PHE A 423 -65.83 0.63 6.52
C PHE A 423 -65.73 -0.85 6.12
N PRO A 424 -66.47 -1.27 5.07
CA PRO A 424 -66.45 -2.64 4.61
C PRO A 424 -65.13 -2.93 3.88
N VAL A 425 -64.47 -4.02 4.28
CA VAL A 425 -63.22 -4.49 3.69
C VAL A 425 -63.31 -5.94 3.29
N GLU A 426 -62.56 -6.28 2.27
CA GLU A 426 -62.25 -7.65 1.91
C GLU A 426 -60.85 -7.99 2.43
N VAL A 427 -60.76 -9.02 3.29
CA VAL A 427 -59.51 -9.42 3.94
C VAL A 427 -59.14 -10.83 3.51
N ASN A 428 -57.86 -11.02 3.20
CA ASN A 428 -57.28 -12.33 2.97
C ASN A 428 -56.01 -12.49 3.83
N LEU A 429 -55.91 -13.62 4.53
CA LEU A 429 -54.77 -13.97 5.38
C LEU A 429 -54.06 -15.19 4.82
N SER A 430 -52.77 -15.03 4.54
CA SER A 430 -51.89 -16.10 4.06
C SER A 430 -50.81 -16.40 5.12
N PRO A 431 -50.84 -17.58 5.75
CA PRO A 431 -49.87 -17.94 6.79
C PRO A 431 -48.61 -18.56 6.17
N PHE A 432 -47.46 -18.36 6.82
CA PHE A 432 -46.20 -19.01 6.48
C PHE A 432 -45.30 -19.17 7.71
N GLN A 433 -44.36 -20.11 7.66
CA GLN A 433 -43.45 -20.41 8.77
C GLN A 433 -42.00 -20.13 8.36
N VAL A 434 -41.24 -19.46 9.22
CA VAL A 434 -39.80 -19.20 9.07
C VAL A 434 -39.12 -19.46 10.40
N ASP A 435 -38.05 -20.25 10.42
CA ASP A 435 -37.27 -20.58 11.63
C ASP A 435 -38.14 -21.04 12.81
N ASP A 436 -39.10 -21.94 12.53
CA ASP A 436 -40.12 -22.46 13.46
C ASP A 436 -41.13 -21.44 14.03
N GLU A 437 -41.05 -20.17 13.63
CA GLU A 437 -42.02 -19.12 14.00
C GLU A 437 -43.09 -18.90 12.91
N TRP A 438 -44.33 -18.70 13.35
CA TRP A 438 -45.47 -18.44 12.47
C TRP A 438 -45.65 -16.96 12.18
N PHE A 439 -45.83 -16.64 10.90
CA PHE A 439 -46.10 -15.30 10.38
C PHE A 439 -47.33 -15.31 9.49
N ALA A 440 -48.01 -14.17 9.39
CA ALA A 440 -49.14 -14.01 8.48
C ALA A 440 -48.99 -12.76 7.62
N VAL A 441 -49.26 -12.90 6.33
CA VAL A 441 -49.47 -11.78 5.40
C VAL A 441 -50.96 -11.52 5.29
N VAL A 442 -51.37 -10.32 5.66
CA VAL A 442 -52.75 -9.82 5.58
C VAL A 442 -52.83 -8.85 4.41
N THR A 443 -53.69 -9.14 3.45
CA THR A 443 -54.10 -8.18 2.41
C THR A 443 -55.49 -7.66 2.74
N VAL A 444 -55.64 -6.34 2.77
CA VAL A 444 -56.91 -5.66 3.04
C VAL A 444 -57.25 -4.76 1.86
N ARG A 445 -58.45 -4.96 1.30
CA ARG A 445 -58.99 -4.16 0.20
C ARG A 445 -60.26 -3.46 0.66
N ASP A 446 -60.35 -2.16 0.45
CA ASP A 446 -61.59 -1.41 0.63
C ASP A 446 -62.61 -1.82 -0.44
N ILE A 447 -63.81 -2.20 -0.01
CA ILE A 447 -64.91 -2.58 -0.92
C ILE A 447 -66.10 -1.62 -0.81
N THR A 448 -65.90 -0.42 -0.25
CA THR A 448 -66.95 0.59 -0.08
C THR A 448 -67.58 0.98 -1.42
N GLU A 449 -66.78 1.26 -2.44
CA GLU A 449 -67.30 1.58 -3.78
C GLU A 449 -68.01 0.38 -4.41
N ARG A 450 -67.46 -0.83 -4.22
CA ARG A 450 -68.10 -2.08 -4.70
C ARG A 450 -69.48 -2.26 -4.08
N LYS A 451 -69.60 -2.10 -2.76
CA LYS A 451 -70.88 -2.22 -2.04
C LYS A 451 -71.87 -1.15 -2.47
N LYS A 452 -71.43 0.12 -2.62
CA LYS A 452 -72.29 1.19 -3.14
C LYS A 452 -72.81 0.89 -4.56
N ALA A 453 -71.96 0.35 -5.43
CA ALA A 453 -72.36 -0.04 -6.78
C ALA A 453 -73.31 -1.24 -6.77
N GLU A 454 -73.07 -2.25 -5.92
CA GLU A 454 -73.97 -3.40 -5.75
C GLU A 454 -75.35 -2.98 -5.24
N ASP A 455 -75.40 -2.08 -4.26
CA ASP A 455 -76.67 -1.63 -3.68
C ASP A 455 -77.43 -0.70 -4.65
N ALA A 456 -76.73 0.21 -5.35
CA ALA A 456 -77.33 1.01 -6.42
C ALA A 456 -77.86 0.12 -7.56
N LEU A 457 -77.14 -0.95 -7.92
CA LEU A 457 -77.61 -1.90 -8.93
C LEU A 457 -78.85 -2.65 -8.45
N LYS A 458 -78.90 -3.10 -7.20
CA LYS A 458 -80.10 -3.73 -6.62
C LYS A 458 -81.29 -2.78 -6.63
N GLU A 459 -81.07 -1.50 -6.31
CA GLU A 459 -82.11 -0.47 -6.36
C GLU A 459 -82.60 -0.25 -7.80
N TYR A 460 -81.68 -0.11 -8.77
CA TYR A 460 -82.04 -0.02 -10.19
C TYR A 460 -82.83 -1.24 -10.68
N VAL A 461 -82.43 -2.46 -10.31
CA VAL A 461 -83.15 -3.69 -10.66
C VAL A 461 -84.55 -3.67 -10.05
N ALA A 462 -84.68 -3.30 -8.77
CA ALA A 462 -85.97 -3.22 -8.10
C ALA A 462 -86.91 -2.15 -8.72
N ASP A 463 -86.36 -1.01 -9.13
CA ASP A 463 -87.11 0.05 -9.82
C ASP A 463 -87.54 -0.38 -11.22
N LEU A 464 -86.67 -1.07 -11.96
CA LEU A 464 -86.99 -1.61 -13.28
C LEU A 464 -88.13 -2.63 -13.19
N GLU A 465 -88.08 -3.53 -12.21
CA GLU A 465 -89.16 -4.49 -11.94
C GLU A 465 -90.48 -3.81 -11.59
N ARG A 466 -90.43 -2.71 -10.82
CA ARG A 466 -91.61 -1.92 -10.45
C ARG A 466 -92.21 -1.21 -11.66
N PHE A 467 -91.38 -0.60 -12.52
CA PHE A 467 -91.81 0.06 -13.75
C PHE A 467 -92.41 -0.93 -14.75
N ASN A 468 -91.77 -2.09 -14.95
CA ASN A 468 -92.25 -3.10 -15.88
C ASN A 468 -93.65 -3.60 -15.47
N ARG A 469 -93.89 -3.81 -14.18
CA ARG A 469 -95.21 -4.20 -13.63
C ARG A 469 -96.30 -3.14 -13.91
N LEU A 470 -95.95 -1.86 -13.79
CA LEU A 470 -96.85 -0.73 -14.07
C LEU A 470 -97.18 -0.59 -15.56
N VAL A 471 -96.18 -0.76 -16.43
CA VAL A 471 -96.37 -0.68 -17.90
C VAL A 471 -97.25 -1.80 -18.40
N ILE A 472 -96.98 -3.06 -17.98
CA ILE A 472 -97.82 -4.21 -18.33
C ILE A 472 -99.26 -3.98 -17.86
N GLY A 473 -99.45 -3.55 -16.61
CA GLY A 473 -100.79 -3.25 -16.09
C GLY A 473 -101.51 -2.10 -16.83
N ARG A 474 -100.77 -1.10 -17.33
CA ARG A 474 -101.34 -0.01 -18.14
C ARG A 474 -101.74 -0.52 -19.53
N GLU A 475 -100.91 -1.33 -20.17
CA GLU A 475 -101.21 -1.90 -21.49
C GLU A 475 -102.42 -2.83 -21.44
N GLU A 476 -102.48 -3.72 -20.44
CA GLU A 476 -103.65 -4.58 -20.21
C GLU A 476 -104.93 -3.75 -20.02
N ARG A 477 -104.87 -2.69 -19.20
CA ARG A 477 -106.02 -1.81 -18.97
C ARG A 477 -106.42 -1.02 -20.23
N MET A 478 -105.44 -0.61 -21.04
CA MET A 478 -105.68 0.03 -22.33
C MET A 478 -106.32 -0.93 -23.34
N ILE A 479 -105.87 -2.18 -23.38
CA ILE A 479 -106.45 -3.23 -24.22
C ILE A 479 -107.90 -3.48 -23.79
N GLN A 480 -108.15 -3.62 -22.49
CA GLN A 480 -109.49 -3.80 -21.93
C GLN A 480 -110.42 -2.63 -22.25
N LEU A 481 -109.98 -1.39 -22.01
CA LEU A 481 -110.74 -0.17 -22.32
C LEU A 481 -111.02 -0.03 -23.83
N LYS A 482 -110.05 -0.34 -24.70
CA LYS A 482 -110.29 -0.38 -26.15
C LYS A 482 -111.35 -1.42 -26.51
N GLY A 483 -111.34 -2.57 -25.84
CA GLY A 483 -112.37 -3.60 -25.95
C GLY A 483 -113.75 -3.08 -25.56
N GLU A 484 -113.87 -2.45 -24.40
CA GLU A 484 -115.11 -1.86 -23.90
C GLU A 484 -115.63 -0.75 -24.81
N ILE A 485 -114.77 0.16 -25.27
CA ILE A 485 -115.16 1.23 -26.19
C ILE A 485 -115.65 0.67 -27.52
N ASN A 486 -114.96 -0.33 -28.10
CA ASN A 486 -115.43 -0.98 -29.31
C ASN A 486 -116.82 -1.63 -29.11
N GLY A 487 -117.02 -2.34 -28.00
CA GLY A 487 -118.31 -2.95 -27.67
C GLY A 487 -119.44 -1.94 -27.46
N LEU A 488 -119.15 -0.77 -26.87
CA LEU A 488 -120.12 0.33 -26.74
C LEU A 488 -120.41 1.01 -28.09
N THR A 489 -119.40 1.16 -28.95
CA THR A 489 -119.55 1.81 -30.27
C THR A 489 -120.40 0.95 -31.21
N GLU A 490 -120.22 -0.38 -31.20
CA GLU A 490 -121.08 -1.32 -31.93
C GLU A 490 -122.54 -1.25 -31.45
N LYS A 491 -122.78 -1.16 -30.14
CA LYS A 491 -124.15 -1.02 -29.59
C LYS A 491 -124.84 0.29 -30.01
N LEU A 492 -124.07 1.33 -30.32
CA LEU A 492 -124.56 2.62 -30.81
C LEU A 492 -124.68 2.67 -32.35
N GLY A 493 -124.41 1.55 -33.06
CA GLY A 493 -124.52 1.43 -34.51
C GLY A 493 -123.32 2.00 -35.29
N GLY A 494 -122.20 2.29 -34.62
CA GLY A 494 -120.96 2.74 -35.25
C GLY A 494 -119.94 1.60 -35.44
N GLU A 495 -118.99 1.79 -36.37
CA GLU A 495 -117.91 0.81 -36.60
C GLU A 495 -116.86 0.81 -35.46
N LYS A 496 -116.15 -0.31 -35.29
CA LYS A 496 -115.10 -0.46 -34.28
C LYS A 496 -114.02 0.60 -34.46
N LYS A 497 -113.76 1.35 -33.39
CA LYS A 497 -112.88 2.52 -33.44
C LYS A 497 -111.40 2.17 -33.26
N TYR A 498 -111.08 1.07 -32.58
CA TYR A 498 -109.70 0.69 -32.27
C TYR A 498 -109.36 -0.74 -32.71
N LYS A 499 -108.18 -0.94 -33.29
CA LYS A 499 -107.60 -2.27 -33.52
C LYS A 499 -106.86 -2.71 -32.25
N ILE A 500 -107.27 -3.85 -31.71
CA ILE A 500 -106.60 -4.51 -30.57
C ILE A 500 -105.66 -5.55 -31.17
N VAL A 501 -104.39 -5.51 -30.78
CA VAL A 501 -103.36 -6.48 -31.19
C VAL A 501 -102.94 -7.24 -29.96
#